data_AF-A0A519W0W3-F1
#
_entry.id   AF-A0A519W0W3-F1
#
_cell.length_a   1.000
_cell.length_b   1.000
_cell.length_c   1.000
_cell.angle_alpha   90.00
_cell.angle_beta   90.00
_cell.angle_gamma   90.00
#
_symmetry.space_group_name_H-M   'P 1'
#
loop_
_entity.id
_entity.type
_entity.pdbx_description
1 polymer ?
#
loop_
_entity_poly.entity_id
_entity_poly.type
_entity_poly.pdbx_seq_one_letter_code
_entity_poly.pdbx_strand_id
1 'polypeptide(L)'
;MKTVNKIFLSLATVVALSACNNDKKAPENASKNPNTELEANKVNVDEAMKGMPTFSSPEIQKEAQEWFTYFKEGMKEAQQKAKLANGDQAKMKQIGKEMAEKFAPWKEKIAALKIKMNAEDKVKFEQYGTKIAQDIVAQARR
;
A
#
# COMPACT_ATOMS: atom_id res chain seq x y z
N MET A 1 24.73 3.21 13.44
CA MET A 1 24.47 2.89 12.01
C MET A 1 23.37 1.84 11.91
N LYS A 2 22.42 2.07 10.97
CA LYS A 2 21.53 1.10 10.31
C LYS A 2 20.35 0.50 11.09
N THR A 3 19.16 1.11 10.94
CA THR A 3 17.88 0.38 11.04
C THR A 3 16.76 1.04 10.22
N VAL A 4 17.00 1.41 8.96
CA VAL A 4 15.99 2.13 8.12
C VAL A 4 15.43 1.27 6.97
N ASN A 5 15.75 -0.04 6.89
CA ASN A 5 15.48 -0.81 5.67
C ASN A 5 14.38 -1.89 5.77
N LYS A 6 13.47 -1.82 6.76
CA LYS A 6 12.45 -2.88 6.95
C LYS A 6 11.02 -2.54 6.53
N ILE A 7 10.70 -1.29 6.17
CA ILE A 7 9.30 -0.88 6.01
C ILE A 7 8.80 -1.00 4.55
N PHE A 8 9.68 -1.09 3.55
CA PHE A 8 9.27 -1.27 2.14
C PHE A 8 8.67 -2.65 1.81
N LEU A 9 8.63 -3.60 2.76
CA LEU A 9 8.15 -4.97 2.55
C LEU A 9 6.70 -5.23 3.00
N SER A 10 6.00 -4.24 3.54
CA SER A 10 4.64 -4.46 4.10
C SER A 10 3.49 -4.26 3.12
N LEU A 11 3.73 -3.76 1.90
CA LEU A 11 2.68 -3.70 0.87
C LEU A 11 2.56 -5.02 0.08
N ALA A 12 3.63 -5.82 0.04
CA ALA A 12 3.62 -7.16 -0.56
C ALA A 12 2.90 -8.21 0.30
N THR A 13 2.68 -7.95 1.59
CA THR A 13 2.07 -8.91 2.52
C THR A 13 0.56 -9.04 2.36
N VAL A 14 -0.11 -8.05 1.75
CA VAL A 14 -1.55 -8.17 1.43
C VAL A 14 -1.78 -9.16 0.28
N VAL A 15 -0.84 -9.25 -0.69
CA VAL A 15 -0.93 -10.18 -1.83
C VAL A 15 -0.40 -11.57 -1.49
N ALA A 16 0.44 -11.71 -0.45
CA ALA A 16 0.96 -13.01 -0.01
C ALA A 16 -0.04 -13.84 0.82
N LEU A 17 -1.05 -13.22 1.44
CA LEU A 17 -1.98 -13.92 2.33
C LEU A 17 -3.09 -14.68 1.60
N SER A 18 -3.40 -14.36 0.34
CA SER A 18 -4.29 -15.19 -0.49
C SER A 18 -3.59 -16.37 -1.14
N ALA A 19 -2.27 -16.54 -0.92
CA ALA A 19 -1.45 -17.59 -1.54
C ALA A 19 -1.07 -18.75 -0.62
N CYS A 20 -1.49 -18.72 0.65
CA CYS A 20 -1.32 -19.84 1.59
C CYS A 20 -2.68 -20.44 1.92
N ASN A 21 -3.28 -21.14 0.98
CA ASN A 21 -4.25 -22.18 1.28
C ASN A 21 -4.31 -23.17 0.12
N ASN A 22 -3.49 -24.22 0.23
CA ASN A 22 -3.88 -25.63 0.10
C ASN A 22 -2.62 -26.46 -0.14
N ASP A 23 -2.18 -27.21 0.88
CA ASP A 23 -2.12 -28.68 0.78
C ASP A 23 -1.72 -29.33 2.11
N LYS A 24 -2.45 -30.38 2.46
CA LYS A 24 -2.34 -31.17 3.70
C LYS A 24 -1.11 -32.09 3.67
N LYS A 25 -0.33 -32.14 4.78
CA LYS A 25 -0.12 -33.35 5.63
C LYS A 25 0.79 -33.09 6.86
N ALA A 26 0.19 -33.31 8.06
CA ALA A 26 0.72 -33.67 9.39
C ALA A 26 1.54 -32.67 10.26
N PRO A 27 1.55 -32.79 11.61
CA PRO A 27 0.46 -33.07 12.56
C PRO A 27 0.28 -31.94 13.62
N GLU A 28 -0.66 -32.17 14.54
CA GLU A 28 -1.20 -31.33 15.63
C GLU A 28 -0.26 -30.39 16.40
N ASN A 29 -0.89 -29.31 16.91
CA ASN A 29 -0.40 -28.27 17.82
C ASN A 29 0.34 -27.07 17.21
N ALA A 30 -0.41 -26.16 16.61
CA ALA A 30 -0.14 -24.72 16.74
C ALA A 30 -1.41 -23.91 16.47
N SER A 31 -1.91 -23.29 17.55
CA SER A 31 -2.74 -22.08 17.63
C SER A 31 -3.53 -21.65 16.38
N LYS A 32 -4.86 -21.67 16.49
CA LYS A 32 -5.80 -20.88 15.67
C LYS A 32 -5.25 -19.46 15.47
N ASN A 33 -4.73 -19.17 14.28
CA ASN A 33 -4.69 -17.80 13.77
C ASN A 33 -6.01 -17.56 13.02
N PRO A 34 -6.75 -16.48 13.30
CA PRO A 34 -7.96 -16.19 12.55
C PRO A 34 -7.54 -15.81 11.14
N ASN A 35 -7.89 -16.64 10.15
CA ASN A 35 -7.93 -16.25 8.75
C ASN A 35 -8.86 -15.03 8.65
N THR A 36 -8.28 -13.83 8.67
CA THR A 36 -9.03 -12.61 8.37
C THR A 36 -9.03 -12.48 6.87
N GLU A 37 -10.11 -12.93 6.25
CA GLU A 37 -10.38 -12.75 4.83
C GLU A 37 -10.34 -11.24 4.54
N LEU A 38 -9.37 -10.81 3.73
CA LEU A 38 -9.19 -9.41 3.38
C LEU A 38 -10.10 -9.08 2.21
N GLU A 39 -11.22 -8.39 2.48
CA GLU A 39 -12.17 -8.00 1.46
C GLU A 39 -11.76 -6.67 0.79
N ALA A 40 -11.12 -6.77 -0.37
CA ALA A 40 -10.77 -5.59 -1.19
C ALA A 40 -11.99 -4.72 -1.57
N ASN A 41 -13.20 -5.27 -1.49
CA ASN A 41 -14.45 -4.59 -1.81
C ASN A 41 -14.85 -3.51 -0.81
N LYS A 42 -14.39 -3.60 0.44
CA LYS A 42 -14.72 -2.69 1.54
C LYS A 42 -13.75 -1.51 1.69
N VAL A 43 -12.68 -1.48 0.91
CA VAL A 43 -11.69 -0.39 0.93
C VAL A 43 -12.28 0.87 0.29
N ASN A 44 -12.32 1.96 1.03
CA ASN A 44 -12.58 3.31 0.55
C ASN A 44 -11.24 4.07 0.47
N VAL A 45 -10.67 4.11 -0.74
CA VAL A 45 -9.40 4.79 -1.00
C VAL A 45 -9.50 6.30 -0.77
N ASP A 46 -10.65 6.92 -1.07
CA ASP A 46 -10.86 8.34 -0.82
C ASP A 46 -10.74 8.66 0.67
N GLU A 47 -11.33 7.83 1.53
CA GLU A 47 -11.26 7.99 2.99
C GLU A 47 -9.84 7.80 3.54
N ALA A 48 -9.14 6.74 3.11
CA ALA A 48 -7.78 6.46 3.54
C ALA A 48 -6.82 7.63 3.22
N MET A 49 -7.07 8.33 2.11
CA MET A 49 -6.27 9.44 1.62
C MET A 49 -6.84 10.83 1.98
N LYS A 50 -7.74 10.91 2.97
CA LYS A 50 -8.11 12.21 3.57
C LYS A 50 -7.00 12.71 4.51
N GLY A 51 -6.93 14.03 4.62
CA GLY A 51 -6.06 14.71 5.60
C GLY A 51 -4.59 14.76 5.20
N MET A 52 -4.30 14.93 3.91
CA MET A 52 -2.93 15.16 3.45
C MET A 52 -2.33 16.38 4.17
N PRO A 53 -1.12 16.24 4.77
CA PRO A 53 -0.52 17.31 5.53
C PRO A 53 -0.09 18.47 4.64
N THR A 54 0.10 19.64 5.27
CA THR A 54 0.77 20.78 4.65
C THR A 54 2.28 20.64 4.79
N PHE A 55 2.98 20.90 3.69
CA PHE A 55 4.42 20.88 3.59
C PHE A 55 5.01 22.30 3.63
N SER A 56 6.28 22.39 3.98
CA SER A 56 6.93 23.68 4.28
C SER A 56 7.07 24.61 3.07
N SER A 57 7.00 24.10 1.84
CA SER A 57 7.11 24.92 0.63
C SER A 57 6.01 24.59 -0.40
N PRO A 58 5.61 25.57 -1.23
CA PRO A 58 4.65 25.33 -2.31
C PRO A 58 5.12 24.28 -3.33
N GLU A 59 6.44 24.20 -3.57
CA GLU A 59 7.03 23.20 -4.47
C GLU A 59 6.87 21.78 -3.91
N ILE A 60 7.26 21.57 -2.65
CA ILE A 60 7.11 20.26 -1.97
C ILE A 60 5.63 19.90 -1.87
N GLN A 61 4.78 20.87 -1.56
CA GLN A 61 3.33 20.67 -1.49
C GLN A 61 2.78 20.17 -2.83
N LYS A 62 3.16 20.80 -3.95
CA LYS A 62 2.73 20.43 -5.29
C LYS A 62 3.21 19.04 -5.70
N GLU A 63 4.49 18.74 -5.48
CA GLU A 63 5.06 17.44 -5.84
C GLU A 63 4.48 16.30 -4.97
N ALA A 64 4.27 16.54 -3.67
CA ALA A 64 3.59 15.58 -2.80
C ALA A 64 2.13 15.37 -3.23
N GLN A 65 1.41 16.43 -3.60
CA GLN A 65 0.05 16.33 -4.15
C GLN A 65 0.01 15.51 -5.44
N GLU A 66 0.94 15.74 -6.36
CA GLU A 66 1.04 14.98 -7.62
C GLU A 66 1.25 13.49 -7.31
N TRP A 67 2.19 13.17 -6.42
CA TRP A 67 2.44 11.79 -5.99
C TRP A 67 1.22 11.14 -5.35
N PHE A 68 0.60 11.77 -4.35
CA PHE A 68 -0.54 11.17 -3.66
C PHE A 68 -1.78 11.10 -4.56
N THR A 69 -1.94 12.03 -5.51
CA THR A 69 -3.01 11.92 -6.52
C THR A 69 -2.79 10.71 -7.43
N TYR A 70 -1.56 10.55 -7.94
CA TYR A 70 -1.21 9.39 -8.76
C TYR A 70 -1.39 8.07 -8.00
N PHE A 71 -0.94 8.02 -6.74
CA PHE A 71 -1.13 6.86 -5.86
C PHE A 71 -2.62 6.54 -5.66
N LYS A 72 -3.45 7.56 -5.43
CA LYS A 72 -4.89 7.42 -5.27
C LYS A 72 -5.55 6.76 -6.48
N GLU A 73 -5.24 7.26 -7.67
CA GLU A 73 -5.78 6.73 -8.92
C GLU A 73 -5.33 5.30 -9.16
N GLY A 74 -4.05 5.01 -8.96
CA GLY A 74 -3.52 3.64 -9.07
C GLY A 74 -4.17 2.67 -8.08
N MET A 75 -4.41 3.09 -6.83
CA MET A 75 -5.10 2.26 -5.85
C MET A 75 -6.57 2.03 -6.20
N LYS A 76 -7.29 3.03 -6.74
CA LYS A 76 -8.66 2.85 -7.23
C LYS A 76 -8.72 1.86 -8.40
N GLU A 77 -7.79 1.97 -9.33
CA GLU A 77 -7.67 1.03 -10.46
C GLU A 77 -7.37 -0.39 -9.97
N ALA A 78 -6.41 -0.54 -9.05
CA ALA A 78 -6.09 -1.83 -8.44
C ALA A 78 -7.32 -2.44 -7.75
N GLN A 79 -8.11 -1.63 -7.05
CA GLN A 79 -9.34 -2.08 -6.40
C GLN A 79 -10.40 -2.53 -7.40
N GLN A 80 -10.59 -1.78 -8.50
CA GLN A 80 -11.52 -2.18 -9.57
C GLN A 80 -11.09 -3.49 -10.22
N LYS A 81 -9.80 -3.66 -10.50
CA LYS A 81 -9.27 -4.91 -11.06
C LYS A 81 -9.38 -6.07 -10.07
N ALA A 82 -9.15 -5.83 -8.78
CA ALA A 82 -9.32 -6.85 -7.74
C ALA A 82 -10.79 -7.31 -7.62
N LYS A 83 -11.75 -6.39 -7.75
CA LYS A 83 -13.19 -6.71 -7.84
C LYS A 83 -13.48 -7.67 -8.99
N LEU A 84 -12.95 -7.37 -10.18
CA LEU A 84 -13.12 -8.21 -11.38
C LEU A 84 -12.40 -9.55 -11.29
N ALA A 85 -11.30 -9.63 -10.54
CA ALA A 85 -10.57 -10.87 -10.30
C ALA A 85 -11.34 -11.85 -9.42
N ASN A 86 -12.26 -11.37 -8.57
CA ASN A 86 -13.13 -12.19 -7.71
C ASN A 86 -12.36 -13.27 -6.91
N GLY A 87 -11.22 -12.89 -6.32
CA GLY A 87 -10.40 -13.80 -5.52
C GLY A 87 -9.46 -14.73 -6.32
N ASP A 88 -9.44 -14.64 -7.65
CA ASP A 88 -8.48 -15.37 -8.49
C ASP A 88 -7.05 -14.93 -8.18
N GLN A 89 -6.28 -15.82 -7.55
CA GLN A 89 -4.93 -15.55 -7.09
C GLN A 89 -3.95 -15.22 -8.23
N ALA A 90 -4.11 -15.82 -9.41
CA ALA A 90 -3.24 -15.56 -10.55
C ALA A 90 -3.49 -14.14 -11.09
N LYS A 91 -4.76 -13.74 -11.20
CA LYS A 91 -5.14 -12.37 -11.57
C LYS A 91 -4.70 -11.36 -10.52
N MET A 92 -4.87 -11.65 -9.24
CA MET A 92 -4.41 -10.78 -8.15
C MET A 92 -2.89 -10.57 -8.18
N LYS A 93 -2.13 -11.63 -8.47
CA LYS A 93 -0.67 -11.54 -8.67
C LYS A 93 -0.30 -10.69 -9.88
N GLN A 94 -1.03 -10.84 -10.99
CA GLN A 94 -0.82 -10.03 -12.19
C GLN A 94 -1.11 -8.54 -11.94
N ILE A 95 -2.21 -8.23 -11.24
CA ILE A 95 -2.55 -6.86 -10.83
C ILE A 95 -1.43 -6.27 -9.96
N GLY A 96 -0.92 -7.03 -8.99
CA GLY A 96 0.20 -6.58 -8.16
C GLY A 96 1.46 -6.24 -8.98
N LYS A 97 1.77 -7.06 -10.00
CA LYS A 97 2.89 -6.79 -10.91
C LYS A 97 2.66 -5.53 -11.75
N GLU A 98 1.48 -5.40 -12.34
CA GLU A 98 1.11 -4.23 -13.16
C GLU A 98 1.18 -2.94 -12.34
N MET A 99 0.68 -2.95 -11.10
CA MET A 99 0.76 -1.80 -10.21
C MET A 99 2.21 -1.48 -9.84
N ALA A 100 3.04 -2.49 -9.57
CA ALA A 100 4.46 -2.27 -9.29
C ALA A 100 5.18 -1.62 -10.49
N GLU A 101 4.90 -2.06 -11.72
CA GLU A 101 5.44 -1.45 -12.94
C GLU A 101 4.94 -0.02 -13.14
N LYS A 102 3.65 0.22 -12.86
CA LYS A 102 3.03 1.56 -12.93
C LYS A 102 3.66 2.55 -11.94
N PHE A 103 3.97 2.10 -10.73
CA PHE A 103 4.62 2.94 -9.71
C PHE A 103 6.14 3.03 -9.86
N ALA A 104 6.78 2.19 -10.69
CA ALA A 104 8.24 2.17 -10.83
C ALA A 104 8.85 3.52 -11.26
N PRO A 105 8.29 4.28 -12.24
CA PRO A 105 8.81 5.59 -12.64
C PRO A 105 8.77 6.63 -11.52
N TRP A 106 7.90 6.46 -10.53
CA TRP A 106 7.78 7.37 -9.40
C TRP A 106 8.86 7.17 -8.34
N LYS A 107 9.59 6.04 -8.36
CA LYS A 107 10.66 5.77 -7.40
C LYS A 107 11.72 6.87 -7.40
N GLU A 108 12.17 7.30 -8.58
CA GLU A 108 13.18 8.35 -8.72
C GLU A 108 12.61 9.73 -8.37
N LYS A 109 11.37 10.03 -8.79
CA LYS A 109 10.68 11.28 -8.43
C LYS A 109 10.53 11.42 -6.91
N ILE A 110 10.12 10.37 -6.21
CA ILE A 110 10.00 10.39 -4.74
C ILE A 110 11.37 10.53 -4.08
N ALA A 111 12.41 9.86 -4.60
CA ALA A 111 13.76 10.01 -4.08
C ALA A 111 14.25 11.46 -4.22
N ALA A 112 14.03 12.10 -5.37
CA ALA A 112 14.35 13.50 -5.60
C ALA A 112 13.54 14.45 -4.68
N LEU A 113 12.24 14.21 -4.54
CA LEU A 113 11.37 14.97 -3.63
C LEU A 113 11.86 14.88 -2.18
N LYS A 114 12.21 13.68 -1.71
CA LYS A 114 12.76 13.48 -0.36
C LYS A 114 14.06 14.24 -0.13
N ILE A 115 14.87 14.49 -1.16
CA ILE A 115 16.10 15.30 -1.01
C ILE A 115 15.74 16.77 -0.74
N LYS A 116 14.70 17.29 -1.39
CA LYS A 116 14.21 18.67 -1.23
C LYS A 116 13.54 18.91 0.13
N MET A 117 12.95 17.87 0.72
CA MET A 117 12.25 17.96 2.01
C MET A 117 13.19 18.21 3.18
N ASN A 118 12.77 19.11 4.08
CA ASN A 118 13.37 19.23 5.41
C ASN A 118 13.00 18.00 6.29
N ALA A 119 13.53 17.96 7.52
CA ALA A 119 13.30 16.82 8.42
C ALA A 119 11.81 16.64 8.79
N GLU A 120 11.09 17.73 9.03
CA GLU A 120 9.67 17.70 9.38
C GLU A 120 8.80 17.22 8.22
N ASP A 121 9.06 17.72 7.00
CA ASP A 121 8.36 17.31 5.79
C ASP A 121 8.57 15.83 5.46
N LYS A 122 9.79 15.31 5.68
CA LYS A 122 10.06 13.86 5.55
C LYS A 122 9.19 13.05 6.49
N VAL A 123 9.12 13.46 7.76
CA VAL A 123 8.30 12.79 8.77
C VAL A 123 6.83 12.83 8.38
N LYS A 124 6.30 13.99 7.99
CA LYS A 124 4.92 14.15 7.51
C LYS A 124 4.62 13.25 6.32
N PHE A 125 5.50 13.22 5.32
CA PHE A 125 5.34 12.40 4.13
C PHE A 125 5.29 10.90 4.46
N GLU A 126 6.21 10.44 5.31
CA GLU A 126 6.31 9.03 5.69
C GLU A 126 5.16 8.58 6.60
N GLN A 127 4.78 9.41 7.57
CA GLN A 127 3.63 9.16 8.45
C GLN A 127 2.33 9.12 7.65
N TYR A 128 2.17 10.05 6.71
CA TYR A 128 0.96 10.08 5.87
C TYR A 128 0.87 8.85 4.96
N GLY A 129 1.97 8.46 4.31
CA GLY A 129 2.01 7.20 3.54
C GLY A 129 1.72 5.96 4.40
N THR A 130 2.24 5.93 5.63
CA THR A 130 1.99 4.84 6.59
C THR A 130 0.52 4.80 7.03
N LYS A 131 -0.08 5.95 7.35
CA LYS A 131 -1.51 6.08 7.67
C LYS A 131 -2.37 5.50 6.56
N ILE A 132 -2.12 5.89 5.31
CA ILE A 132 -2.88 5.39 4.16
C ILE A 132 -2.82 3.86 4.09
N ALA A 133 -1.63 3.27 4.21
CA ALA A 133 -1.47 1.82 4.18
C ALA A 133 -2.21 1.13 5.34
N GLN A 134 -2.13 1.69 6.55
CA GLN A 134 -2.83 1.17 7.73
C GLN A 134 -4.35 1.27 7.58
N ASP A 135 -4.87 2.40 7.08
CA ASP A 135 -6.30 2.60 6.85
C ASP A 135 -6.83 1.62 5.80
N ILE A 136 -6.09 1.40 4.71
CA ILE A 136 -6.47 0.42 3.67
C ILE A 136 -6.53 -1.00 4.25
N VAL A 137 -5.51 -1.41 5.01
CA VAL A 137 -5.48 -2.73 5.64
C VAL A 137 -6.60 -2.87 6.67
N ALA A 138 -6.85 -1.84 7.49
CA ALA A 138 -7.91 -1.85 8.48
C ALA A 138 -9.29 -1.95 7.83
N GLN A 139 -9.52 -1.26 6.72
CA GLN A 139 -10.77 -1.32 5.97
C GLN A 139 -10.98 -2.68 5.30
N ALA A 140 -9.92 -3.28 4.75
CA ALA A 140 -9.99 -4.61 4.15
C ALA A 140 -10.28 -5.73 5.18
N ARG A 141 -10.05 -5.50 6.48
CA ARG A 141 -10.34 -6.48 7.56
C ARG A 141 -11.74 -6.38 8.16
N ARG A 142 -12.47 -5.30 7.86
CA ARG A 142 -13.87 -5.13 8.30
C ARG A 142 -14.80 -5.92 7.38
#